data_AF-A0A2D6P950-F1
#
_entry.id   AF-A0A2D6P950-F1
#
_cell.length_a   1.000
_cell.length_b   1.000
_cell.length_c   1.000
_cell.angle_alpha   90.00
_cell.angle_beta   90.00
_cell.angle_gamma   90.00
#
_symmetry.space_group_name_H-M   'P 1'
#
loop_
_entity.id
_entity.type
_entity.pdbx_description
1 polymer ?
#
loop_
_entity_poly.entity_id
_entity_poly.type
_entity_poly.pdbx_seq_one_letter_code
_entity_poly.pdbx_strand_id
1 'polypeptide(L)'
;MSEEDKKVISINKEKRLDAKKQAFKDMIDEPYETDDKKRKEYGKKLLDRLTKVDEGAAWTKKEGKNKSGGLNEKGRKSYERENPGSDLKAPSKKVGNPRRKSFCARMKGMKKKLTSKKTASDPNSRINKSLRAWNC
;
A
#
# COMPACT_ATOMS: atom_id res chain seq x y z
N MET A 1 10.97 -10.40 -12.48
CA MET A 1 11.28 -10.17 -11.05
C MET A 1 12.56 -10.92 -10.80
N SER A 2 13.66 -10.20 -10.61
CA SER A 2 14.98 -10.81 -10.53
C SER A 2 15.13 -11.64 -9.24
N GLU A 3 16.12 -12.53 -9.22
CA GLU A 3 16.51 -13.28 -8.02
C GLU A 3 16.80 -12.33 -6.84
N GLU A 4 17.38 -11.17 -7.15
CA GLU A 4 17.75 -10.12 -6.21
C GLU A 4 16.53 -9.47 -5.58
N ASP A 5 15.49 -9.17 -6.38
CA ASP A 5 14.23 -8.60 -5.89
C ASP A 5 13.55 -9.54 -4.89
N LYS A 6 13.56 -10.85 -5.17
CA LYS A 6 12.98 -11.88 -4.29
C LYS A 6 13.73 -11.95 -2.95
N LYS A 7 15.06 -11.87 -3.00
CA LYS A 7 15.93 -11.86 -1.81
C LYS A 7 15.71 -10.62 -0.94
N VAL A 8 15.52 -9.46 -1.55
CA VAL A 8 15.21 -8.22 -0.80
C VAL A 8 13.84 -8.30 -0.12
N ILE A 9 12.84 -8.87 -0.78
CA ILE A 9 11.50 -9.06 -0.20
C ILE A 9 11.54 -10.03 0.98
N SER A 10 12.29 -11.14 0.89
CA SER A 10 12.43 -12.10 2.00
C SER A 10 13.14 -11.46 3.19
N ILE A 11 14.23 -10.74 2.95
CA ILE A 11 14.98 -10.00 3.98
C ILE A 11 14.08 -8.98 4.70
N ASN A 12 13.24 -8.24 3.97
CA ASN A 12 12.33 -7.26 4.59
C ASN A 12 11.22 -7.91 5.42
N LYS A 13 10.74 -9.10 5.03
CA LYS A 13 9.78 -9.88 5.83
C LYS A 13 10.43 -10.39 7.11
N GLU A 14 11.64 -10.93 7.03
CA GLU A 14 12.42 -11.38 8.19
C GLU A 14 12.71 -10.22 9.15
N LYS A 15 13.21 -9.09 8.66
CA LYS A 15 13.44 -7.88 9.48
C LYS A 15 12.19 -7.40 10.22
N ARG A 16 11.01 -7.52 9.60
CA ARG A 16 9.74 -7.21 10.25
C ARG A 16 9.37 -8.22 11.32
N LEU A 17 9.63 -9.50 11.07
CA LEU A 17 9.39 -10.56 12.05
C LEU A 17 10.33 -10.39 13.25
N ASP A 18 11.59 -10.03 13.01
CA ASP A 18 12.60 -9.81 14.04
C ASP A 18 12.32 -8.54 14.84
N ALA A 19 11.88 -7.46 14.19
CA ALA A 19 11.39 -6.27 14.90
C ALA A 19 10.16 -6.58 15.77
N LYS A 20 9.26 -7.47 15.32
CA LYS A 20 8.12 -7.94 16.13
C LYS A 20 8.58 -8.79 17.31
N LYS A 21 9.51 -9.72 17.10
CA LYS A 21 10.08 -10.57 18.16
C LYS A 21 10.84 -9.73 19.18
N GLN A 22 11.62 -8.75 18.74
CA GLN A 22 12.34 -7.85 19.63
C GLN A 22 11.37 -6.99 20.43
N ALA A 23 10.35 -6.39 19.80
CA ALA A 23 9.34 -5.62 20.53
C ALA A 23 8.55 -6.46 21.55
N PHE A 24 8.31 -7.75 21.26
CA PHE A 24 7.69 -8.68 22.20
C PHE A 24 8.64 -9.09 23.34
N LYS A 25 9.93 -9.27 23.04
CA LYS A 25 10.96 -9.54 24.03
C LYS A 25 11.17 -8.34 24.97
N ASP A 26 11.27 -7.14 24.43
CA ASP A 26 11.35 -5.89 25.18
C ASP A 26 10.10 -5.67 26.05
N MET A 27 8.94 -6.19 25.64
CA MET A 27 7.70 -6.16 26.43
C MET A 27 7.70 -7.18 27.59
N ILE A 28 8.38 -8.31 27.44
CA ILE A 28 8.49 -9.36 28.48
C ILE A 28 9.58 -9.03 29.50
N ASP A 29 10.73 -8.53 29.02
CA ASP A 29 11.92 -8.28 29.83
C ASP A 29 11.86 -6.93 30.59
N GLU A 30 10.80 -6.14 30.38
CA GLU A 30 10.61 -4.86 31.08
C GLU A 30 10.19 -5.10 32.54
N PRO A 31 10.88 -4.51 33.52
CA PRO A 31 10.53 -4.67 34.92
C PRO A 31 9.11 -4.16 35.17
N TYR A 32 8.31 -4.94 35.89
CA TYR A 32 6.95 -4.57 36.28
C TYR A 32 6.98 -3.35 37.22
N GLU A 33 6.67 -2.18 36.65
CA GLU A 33 6.55 -0.92 37.39
C GLU A 33 5.29 -0.96 38.28
N THR A 34 5.43 -0.72 39.59
CA THR A 34 4.35 -0.82 40.59
C THR A 34 3.45 0.42 40.64
N ASP A 35 3.82 1.51 39.97
CA ASP A 35 3.01 2.72 39.85
C ASP A 35 1.96 2.55 38.74
N ASP A 36 0.70 2.35 39.16
CA ASP A 36 -0.45 2.10 38.28
C ASP A 36 -0.67 3.17 37.19
N LYS A 37 -0.28 4.44 37.43
CA LYS A 37 -0.44 5.52 36.44
C LYS A 37 0.54 5.37 35.29
N LYS A 38 1.80 5.08 35.60
CA LYS A 38 2.86 4.86 34.60
C LYS A 38 2.61 3.59 33.78
N ARG A 39 2.11 2.53 34.42
CA ARG A 39 1.73 1.27 33.74
C ARG A 39 0.62 1.46 32.72
N LYS A 40 -0.44 2.22 33.05
CA LYS A 40 -1.52 2.53 32.11
C LYS A 40 -1.04 3.34 30.91
N GLU A 41 -0.15 4.31 31.13
CA GLU A 41 0.43 5.12 30.06
C GLU A 41 1.30 4.28 29.12
N TYR A 42 2.17 3.44 29.69
CA TYR A 42 3.01 2.53 28.92
C TYR A 42 2.19 1.51 28.13
N GLY A 43 1.21 0.86 28.77
CA GLY A 43 0.31 -0.08 28.10
C GLY A 43 -0.46 0.57 26.95
N LYS A 44 -0.88 1.83 27.08
CA LYS A 44 -1.53 2.59 26.00
C LYS A 44 -0.55 2.88 24.85
N LYS A 45 0.70 3.22 25.16
CA LYS A 45 1.77 3.47 24.16
C LYS A 45 2.20 2.20 23.43
N LEU A 46 2.22 1.07 24.14
CA LEU A 46 2.51 -0.25 23.62
C LEU A 46 1.37 -0.73 22.71
N LEU A 47 0.12 -0.57 23.14
CA LEU A 47 -1.07 -0.87 22.34
C LEU A 47 -1.10 -0.05 21.04
N ASP A 48 -0.79 1.27 21.08
CA ASP A 48 -0.67 2.10 19.87
C ASP A 48 0.46 1.63 18.92
N ARG A 49 1.57 1.13 19.47
CA ARG A 49 2.69 0.59 18.69
C ARG A 49 2.32 -0.74 18.02
N LEU A 50 1.68 -1.64 18.76
CA LEU A 50 1.22 -2.95 18.27
C LEU A 50 0.12 -2.79 17.22
N THR A 51 -0.87 -1.93 17.46
CA THR A 51 -1.95 -1.69 16.51
C THR A 51 -1.38 -1.15 15.21
N LYS A 52 -0.48 -0.16 15.22
CA LYS A 52 0.20 0.38 14.01
C LYS A 52 0.99 -0.65 13.19
N VAL A 53 1.46 -1.73 13.81
CA VAL A 53 2.24 -2.78 13.14
C VAL A 53 1.34 -3.88 12.55
N ASP A 54 0.22 -4.20 13.19
CA ASP A 54 -0.74 -5.20 12.71
C ASP A 54 -1.70 -4.63 11.66
N GLU A 55 -1.87 -3.32 11.72
CA GLU A 55 -2.44 -2.47 10.72
C GLU A 55 -1.60 -2.49 9.41
N GLY A 56 -1.77 -3.52 8.58
CA GLY A 56 -1.03 -3.74 7.32
C GLY A 56 -0.78 -2.50 6.46
N ALA A 57 0.26 -2.54 5.62
CA ALA A 57 0.77 -1.35 4.94
C ALA A 57 -0.29 -0.53 4.20
N ALA A 58 -0.14 0.80 4.25
CA ALA A 58 -1.15 1.74 3.78
C ALA A 58 -1.60 1.47 2.33
N TRP A 59 -0.74 0.94 1.48
CA TRP A 59 -1.05 0.62 0.09
C TRP A 59 -2.14 -0.47 -0.08
N THR A 60 -2.31 -1.37 0.90
CA THR A 60 -3.38 -2.37 0.88
C THR A 60 -4.70 -1.84 1.47
N LYS A 61 -4.62 -0.79 2.29
CA LYS A 61 -5.73 -0.21 3.04
C LYS A 61 -6.48 0.90 2.32
N LYS A 62 -7.63 1.29 2.89
CA LYS A 62 -8.44 2.42 2.43
C LYS A 62 -7.68 3.74 2.48
N GLU A 63 -6.87 3.95 3.52
CA GLU A 63 -6.06 5.16 3.70
C GLU A 63 -5.01 5.40 2.60
N GLY A 64 -4.54 4.36 1.90
CA GLY A 64 -3.61 4.49 0.78
C GLY A 64 -4.29 4.52 -0.60
N LYS A 65 -5.63 4.47 -0.67
CA LYS A 65 -6.40 4.42 -1.91
C LYS A 65 -7.13 5.74 -2.17
N ASN A 66 -7.12 6.19 -3.42
CA ASN A 66 -7.90 7.35 -3.84
C ASN A 66 -9.35 6.94 -4.15
N LYS A 67 -10.33 7.78 -3.75
CA LYS A 67 -11.75 7.60 -4.13
C LYS A 67 -11.94 7.56 -5.65
N SER A 68 -11.15 8.36 -6.36
CA SER A 68 -11.12 8.45 -7.83
C SER A 68 -10.42 7.28 -8.51
N GLY A 69 -9.87 6.32 -7.74
CA GLY A 69 -9.14 5.15 -8.23
C GLY A 69 -7.62 5.26 -8.10
N GLY A 70 -6.95 4.11 -7.99
CA GLY A 70 -5.51 4.00 -7.80
C GLY A 70 -5.05 4.29 -6.37
N LEU A 71 -3.73 4.24 -6.15
CA LEU A 71 -3.08 4.60 -4.88
C LEU A 71 -2.87 6.10 -4.78
N ASN A 72 -2.95 6.63 -3.56
CA ASN A 72 -2.54 8.00 -3.24
C ASN A 72 -1.04 8.05 -2.89
N GLU A 73 -0.53 9.24 -2.53
CA GLU A 73 0.88 9.41 -2.18
C GLU A 73 1.34 8.50 -1.03
N LYS A 74 0.53 8.41 0.04
CA LYS A 74 0.79 7.53 1.19
C LYS A 74 0.86 6.06 0.76
N GLY A 75 -0.06 5.64 -0.11
CA GLY A 75 -0.09 4.31 -0.69
C GLY A 75 1.13 4.01 -1.56
N ARG A 76 1.53 4.92 -2.45
CA ARG A 76 2.71 4.71 -3.31
C ARG A 76 4.00 4.61 -2.49
N LYS A 77 4.23 5.54 -1.56
CA LYS A 77 5.37 5.48 -0.63
C LYS A 77 5.38 4.22 0.21
N SER A 78 4.20 3.81 0.69
CA SER A 78 4.07 2.57 1.45
C SER A 78 4.35 1.33 0.62
N TYR A 79 4.01 1.33 -0.67
CA TYR A 79 4.33 0.24 -1.58
C TYR A 79 5.84 0.19 -1.85
N GLU A 80 6.47 1.32 -2.14
CA GLU A 80 7.91 1.41 -2.41
C GLU A 80 8.75 0.98 -1.21
N ARG A 81 8.32 1.30 0.02
CA ARG A 81 8.97 0.83 1.24
C ARG A 81 8.98 -0.70 1.35
N GLU A 82 7.92 -1.37 0.90
CA GLU A 82 7.82 -2.83 0.94
C GLU A 82 8.43 -3.51 -0.29
N ASN A 83 8.60 -2.76 -1.37
CA ASN A 83 9.15 -3.24 -2.64
C ASN A 83 10.32 -2.32 -3.05
N PRO A 84 11.49 -2.44 -2.41
CA PRO A 84 12.65 -1.64 -2.77
C PRO A 84 13.01 -1.82 -4.24
N GLY A 85 13.44 -0.74 -4.89
CA GLY A 85 13.70 -0.72 -6.33
C GLY A 85 12.45 -0.49 -7.22
N SER A 86 11.24 -0.48 -6.64
CA SER A 86 10.05 -0.05 -7.39
C SER A 86 9.99 1.48 -7.54
N ASP A 87 9.60 1.94 -8.73
CA ASP A 87 9.36 3.36 -9.06
C ASP A 87 7.88 3.53 -9.45
N LEU A 88 7.00 3.54 -8.44
CA LEU A 88 5.56 3.53 -8.67
C LEU A 88 5.05 4.94 -8.98
N LYS A 89 5.10 5.30 -10.26
CA LYS A 89 4.66 6.63 -10.71
C LYS A 89 3.13 6.76 -10.79
N ALA A 90 2.65 7.95 -10.45
CA ALA A 90 1.25 8.34 -10.57
C ALA A 90 0.75 8.35 -12.04
N PRO A 91 -0.58 8.30 -12.24
CA PRO A 91 -1.20 8.58 -13.52
C PRO A 91 -0.79 9.94 -14.08
N SER A 92 -0.49 10.01 -15.37
CA SER A 92 -0.24 11.29 -16.07
C SER A 92 -1.42 11.61 -16.97
N LYS A 93 -1.94 12.83 -16.85
CA LYS A 93 -3.04 13.36 -17.69
C LYS A 93 -2.53 14.06 -18.96
N LYS A 94 -1.22 14.30 -19.07
CA LYS A 94 -0.61 15.09 -20.16
C LYS A 94 -0.70 14.32 -21.49
N VAL A 95 -1.36 14.94 -22.47
CA VAL A 95 -1.40 14.43 -23.85
C VAL A 95 0.02 14.50 -24.43
N GLY A 96 0.42 13.46 -25.18
CA GLY A 96 1.80 13.29 -25.65
C GLY A 96 2.70 12.44 -24.73
N ASN A 97 2.31 12.19 -23.46
CA ASN A 97 3.09 11.30 -22.59
C ASN A 97 3.01 9.83 -23.10
N PRO A 98 4.15 9.17 -23.41
CA PRO A 98 4.16 7.79 -23.89
C PRO A 98 3.49 6.80 -22.92
N ARG A 99 3.68 6.95 -21.60
CA ARG A 99 3.01 6.11 -20.58
C ARG A 99 1.50 6.22 -20.69
N ARG A 100 0.98 7.44 -20.85
CA ARG A 100 -0.47 7.67 -21.01
C ARG A 100 -0.97 7.02 -22.29
N LYS A 101 -0.27 7.20 -23.41
CA LYS A 101 -0.65 6.61 -24.71
C LYS A 101 -0.77 5.09 -24.60
N SER A 102 0.25 4.43 -24.06
CA SER A 102 0.26 2.96 -23.86
C SER A 102 -0.85 2.50 -22.92
N PHE A 103 -1.04 3.21 -21.80
CA PHE A 103 -2.09 2.89 -20.84
C PHE A 103 -3.50 3.00 -21.45
N CYS A 104 -3.80 4.12 -22.12
CA CYS A 104 -5.10 4.34 -22.74
C CYS A 104 -5.41 3.26 -23.79
N ALA A 105 -4.44 2.91 -24.64
CA ALA A 105 -4.62 1.88 -25.66
C ALA A 105 -4.99 0.52 -25.04
N ARG A 106 -4.21 0.07 -24.05
CA ARG A 106 -4.45 -1.21 -23.37
C ARG A 106 -5.78 -1.23 -22.63
N MET A 107 -6.06 -0.20 -21.84
CA MET A 107 -7.25 -0.17 -20.98
C MET A 107 -8.53 0.05 -21.78
N LYS A 108 -8.50 0.87 -22.85
CA LYS A 108 -9.65 1.00 -23.77
C LYS A 108 -9.91 -0.31 -24.52
N GLY A 109 -8.85 -1.01 -24.95
CA GLY A 109 -8.98 -2.33 -25.58
C GLY A 109 -9.61 -3.36 -24.65
N MET A 110 -9.14 -3.42 -23.40
CA MET A 110 -9.71 -4.30 -22.37
C MET A 110 -11.17 -3.95 -22.05
N LYS A 111 -11.51 -2.65 -21.98
CA LYS A 111 -12.89 -2.19 -21.80
C LYS A 111 -13.82 -2.65 -22.92
N LYS A 112 -13.34 -2.62 -24.18
CA LYS A 112 -14.13 -2.98 -25.35
C LYS A 112 -14.33 -4.50 -25.49
N LYS A 113 -13.29 -5.30 -25.23
CA LYS A 113 -13.30 -6.74 -25.53
C LYS A 113 -13.64 -7.63 -24.34
N LEU A 114 -13.09 -7.33 -23.16
CA LEU A 114 -13.10 -8.25 -22.01
C LEU A 114 -13.95 -7.77 -20.84
N THR A 115 -14.49 -6.55 -20.92
CA THR A 115 -15.34 -6.00 -19.86
C THR A 115 -16.80 -6.12 -20.27
N SER A 116 -17.63 -6.68 -19.40
CA SER A 116 -19.07 -6.80 -19.65
C SER A 116 -19.73 -5.43 -19.88
N LYS A 117 -20.83 -5.39 -20.64
CA LYS A 117 -21.56 -4.15 -20.94
C LYS A 117 -21.95 -3.38 -19.67
N LYS A 118 -22.37 -4.09 -18.61
CA LYS A 118 -22.70 -3.52 -17.30
C LYS A 118 -21.51 -2.80 -16.66
N THR A 119 -20.36 -3.46 -16.58
CA THR A 119 -19.15 -2.87 -15.96
C THR A 119 -18.54 -1.75 -16.82
N ALA A 120 -18.65 -1.87 -18.14
CA ALA A 120 -18.15 -0.87 -19.07
C ALA A 120 -18.96 0.44 -19.02
N SER A 121 -20.27 0.37 -18.77
CA SER A 121 -21.17 1.51 -18.64
C SER A 121 -21.17 2.15 -17.25
N ASP A 122 -20.91 1.39 -16.18
CA ASP A 122 -20.86 1.91 -14.80
C ASP A 122 -19.74 2.96 -14.60
N PRO A 123 -20.06 4.25 -14.34
CA PRO A 123 -19.06 5.30 -14.12
C PRO A 123 -18.16 5.05 -12.90
N ASN A 124 -18.61 4.24 -11.94
CA ASN A 124 -17.89 3.93 -10.71
C ASN A 124 -17.06 2.66 -10.78
N SER A 125 -17.11 1.95 -11.91
CA SER A 125 -16.31 0.75 -12.14
C SER A 125 -14.82 1.07 -12.08
N ARG A 126 -14.03 0.07 -11.67
CA ARG A 126 -12.58 0.20 -11.54
C ARG A 126 -11.93 0.66 -12.84
N ILE A 127 -12.37 0.11 -13.98
CA ILE A 127 -11.84 0.45 -15.30
C ILE A 127 -12.13 1.92 -15.67
N ASN A 128 -13.33 2.42 -15.39
CA ASN A 128 -13.71 3.81 -15.69
C ASN A 128 -13.04 4.82 -14.76
N LYS A 129 -12.88 4.50 -13.47
CA LYS A 129 -12.05 5.27 -12.53
C LYS A 129 -10.61 5.40 -13.03
N SER A 130 -10.01 4.28 -13.44
CA SER A 130 -8.65 4.27 -13.98
C SER A 130 -8.51 5.06 -15.28
N LEU A 131 -9.43 4.91 -16.24
CA LEU A 131 -9.39 5.68 -17.49
C LEU A 131 -9.46 7.19 -17.24
N ARG A 132 -10.38 7.65 -16.38
CA ARG A 132 -10.47 9.07 -15.99
C ARG A 132 -9.20 9.60 -15.32
N ALA A 133 -8.57 8.81 -14.45
CA ALA A 133 -7.33 9.22 -13.79
C ALA A 133 -6.21 9.52 -14.78
N TRP A 134 -6.19 8.81 -15.92
CA TRP A 134 -5.22 8.98 -17.01
C TRP A 134 -5.71 9.91 -18.13
N ASN A 135 -6.88 10.54 -17.98
CA ASN A 135 -7.53 11.33 -19.03
C ASN A 135 -7.64 10.55 -20.35
N CYS A 136 -8.03 9.28 -20.24
CA CYS A 136 -8.42 8.42 -21.36
C CYS A 136 -9.95 8.48 -21.49
#